data_AF-A0A258S789-F1
#
_entry.id   AF-A0A258S789-F1
#
_cell.length_a   1.000
_cell.length_b   1.000
_cell.length_c   1.000
_cell.angle_alpha   90.00
_cell.angle_beta   90.00
_cell.angle_gamma   90.00
#
_symmetry.space_group_name_H-M   'P 1'
#
loop_
_entity.id
_entity.type
_entity.pdbx_description
1 polymer ?
#
loop_
_entity_poly.entity_id
_entity_poly.type
_entity_poly.pdbx_seq_one_letter_code
_entity_poly.pdbx_strand_id
1 'polypeptide(L)'
;MTYATRKYVSTTGKLSLLTLALLASPFAMAESLGWYGGANIGQSNATIDDDRITSDLLSRGLVAGSINDDDQDLGYKLFAGYQFNRYLSVEGGYFDLGQFGFSTTTTPQGTLNGDIRLRGLNLDAVGTLPITDKFSAFARVGVAYAQAKDTFSGSGAVRVLDPDPSSEEANVKFGLGLQYAFTEALSVRAEIERYRVDDAIGNTGDVDMASIGLVYRFGGTTTPTPVAYQAVPEPVVIAQAAPPPAPTKITLSADSLFDFDSAKVKSAGCTDLDKLVADLRNVDFDVINITGHTDRIGSQAYNQKLSTQRAEAVGNYLMTSAGIPAHKISTRGVNGSDPVTKPGDCVGQKATPALIACLQPDRRVDIEVTGKQR
;
A
#
# COMPACT_ATOMS: atom_id res chain seq x y z
N MET A 1 16.72 61.46 -20.53
CA MET A 1 16.78 60.02 -20.79
C MET A 1 15.66 59.36 -20.01
N THR A 2 14.67 58.86 -20.74
CA THR A 2 13.38 58.38 -20.24
C THR A 2 13.54 56.92 -19.82
N TYR A 3 13.51 56.61 -18.53
CA TYR A 3 13.50 55.22 -18.06
C TYR A 3 12.06 54.79 -17.78
N ALA A 4 11.62 53.83 -18.59
CA ALA A 4 10.29 53.27 -18.60
C ALA A 4 10.00 52.46 -17.34
N THR A 5 8.92 52.83 -16.64
CA THR A 5 8.28 52.05 -15.59
C THR A 5 7.58 50.84 -16.22
N ARG A 6 8.16 49.64 -16.11
CA ARG A 6 7.45 48.39 -16.42
C ARG A 6 6.53 48.04 -15.26
N LYS A 7 5.24 48.34 -15.42
CA LYS A 7 4.15 47.71 -14.67
C LYS A 7 4.10 46.23 -15.06
N TYR A 8 4.37 45.33 -14.12
CA TYR A 8 3.93 43.94 -14.26
C TYR A 8 2.43 43.89 -13.99
N VAL A 9 1.69 43.55 -15.03
CA VAL A 9 0.25 43.33 -15.01
C VAL A 9 0.01 42.02 -14.27
N SER A 10 -0.71 42.10 -13.14
CA SER A 10 -1.33 40.97 -12.47
C SER A 10 -2.26 40.26 -13.46
N THR A 11 -1.90 39.03 -13.83
CA THR A 11 -2.76 38.19 -14.66
C THR A 11 -3.62 37.36 -13.72
N THR A 12 -4.84 37.85 -13.49
CA THR A 12 -5.90 37.18 -12.75
C THR A 12 -6.30 35.89 -13.49
N GLY A 13 -5.71 34.76 -13.11
CA GLY A 13 -6.09 33.44 -13.58
C GLY A 13 -7.33 32.96 -12.82
N LYS A 14 -8.50 33.06 -13.46
CA LYS A 14 -9.75 32.44 -12.98
C LYS A 14 -9.55 30.92 -12.93
N LEU A 15 -9.42 30.34 -11.74
CA LEU A 15 -9.58 28.90 -11.53
C LEU A 15 -11.06 28.55 -11.79
N SER A 16 -11.36 28.13 -13.00
CA SER A 16 -12.63 27.49 -13.32
C SER A 16 -12.68 26.13 -12.61
N LEU A 17 -13.64 25.98 -11.70
CA LEU A 17 -14.13 24.69 -11.22
C LEU A 17 -14.46 23.80 -12.42
N LEU A 18 -13.56 22.89 -12.77
CA LEU A 18 -13.89 21.78 -13.66
C LEU A 18 -14.45 20.65 -12.80
N THR A 19 -15.78 20.62 -12.76
CA THR A 19 -16.60 19.49 -12.37
C THR A 19 -16.18 18.24 -13.16
N LEU A 20 -15.42 17.33 -12.53
CA LEU A 20 -15.26 15.96 -13.02
C LEU A 20 -16.20 15.02 -12.26
N ALA A 21 -17.49 15.27 -12.47
CA ALA A 21 -18.51 14.24 -12.30
C ALA A 21 -18.56 13.44 -13.60
N LEU A 22 -18.04 12.20 -13.59
CA LEU A 22 -18.46 11.06 -14.43
C LEU A 22 -17.42 9.94 -14.33
N LEU A 23 -17.76 8.91 -13.55
CA LEU A 23 -17.65 7.46 -13.85
C LEU A 23 -17.81 6.67 -12.55
N ALA A 24 -19.02 6.75 -11.96
CA ALA A 24 -19.47 5.73 -11.02
C ALA A 24 -19.88 4.49 -11.84
N SER A 25 -18.95 3.55 -12.00
CA SER A 25 -19.26 2.17 -12.37
C SER A 25 -19.28 1.36 -11.07
N PRO A 26 -20.26 0.48 -10.83
CA PRO A 26 -20.25 -0.37 -9.65
C PRO A 26 -19.28 -1.53 -9.92
N PHE A 27 -17.99 -1.33 -9.64
CA PHE A 27 -17.11 -2.45 -9.38
C PHE A 27 -17.45 -2.96 -7.98
N ALA A 28 -18.25 -4.02 -7.94
CA ALA A 28 -18.43 -4.82 -6.75
C ALA A 28 -17.08 -5.48 -6.41
N MET A 29 -16.32 -4.86 -5.51
CA MET A 29 -15.25 -5.49 -4.77
C MET A 29 -15.47 -5.15 -3.30
N ALA A 30 -15.55 -6.18 -2.47
CA ALA A 30 -15.65 -6.07 -1.02
C ALA A 30 -14.31 -5.59 -0.42
N GLU A 31 -13.84 -4.42 -0.84
CA GLU A 31 -12.73 -3.70 -0.25
C GLU A 31 -13.31 -2.49 0.49
N SER A 32 -12.81 -2.18 1.68
CA SER A 32 -13.34 -1.13 2.55
C SER A 32 -13.13 0.27 1.96
N LEU A 33 -14.01 0.62 1.03
CA LEU A 33 -14.20 1.97 0.49
C LEU A 33 -14.82 2.83 1.58
N GLY A 34 -14.28 4.03 1.79
CA GLY A 34 -14.85 4.89 2.79
C GLY A 34 -14.03 6.09 3.16
N TRP A 35 -14.64 6.89 4.03
CA TRP A 35 -14.03 8.03 4.65
C TRP A 35 -13.04 7.58 5.71
N TYR A 36 -11.92 8.28 5.82
CA TYR A 36 -10.99 8.13 6.93
C TYR A 36 -10.49 9.50 7.35
N GLY A 37 -10.07 9.60 8.62
CA GLY A 37 -9.49 10.80 9.18
C GLY A 37 -8.19 10.48 9.89
N GLY A 38 -7.28 11.44 9.97
CA GLY A 38 -6.02 11.25 10.65
C GLY A 38 -5.41 12.53 11.18
N ALA A 39 -4.46 12.34 12.08
CA ALA A 39 -3.69 13.39 12.71
C ALA A 39 -2.23 12.96 12.80
N ASN A 40 -1.33 13.83 12.34
CA ASN A 40 0.10 13.61 12.36
C ASN A 40 0.79 14.72 13.14
N ILE A 41 1.87 14.34 13.81
CA ILE A 41 2.78 15.23 14.53
C ILE A 41 4.21 14.84 14.15
N GLY A 42 5.07 15.84 13.95
CA GLY A 42 6.38 15.61 13.41
C GLY A 42 7.33 16.77 13.59
N GLN A 43 8.54 16.60 13.08
CA GLN A 43 9.52 17.66 12.99
C GLN A 43 9.57 18.18 11.56
N SER A 44 9.51 19.50 11.41
CA SER A 44 9.71 20.19 10.15
C SER A 44 11.12 20.76 10.09
N ASN A 45 11.69 20.83 8.90
CA ASN A 45 13.00 21.39 8.63
C ASN A 45 12.92 22.29 7.39
N ALA A 46 13.26 23.57 7.51
CA ALA A 46 13.29 24.53 6.42
C ALA A 46 14.72 24.78 5.93
N THR A 47 14.89 25.02 4.63
CA THR A 47 16.18 25.46 4.09
C THR A 47 16.21 26.98 4.00
N ILE A 48 17.16 27.61 4.70
CA ILE A 48 17.44 29.05 4.63
C ILE A 48 18.64 29.31 3.70
N ASP A 49 18.54 30.34 2.85
CA ASP A 49 19.57 30.70 1.86
C ASP A 49 20.43 31.88 2.36
N ASP A 50 21.49 31.54 3.07
CA ASP A 50 22.46 32.46 3.67
C ASP A 50 23.18 33.35 2.64
N ASP A 51 23.52 32.79 1.48
CA ASP A 51 24.26 33.49 0.43
C ASP A 51 23.41 34.64 -0.13
N ARG A 52 22.11 34.41 -0.27
CA ARG A 52 21.14 35.43 -0.69
C ARG A 52 20.90 36.47 0.38
N ILE A 53 20.73 36.08 1.65
CA ILE A 53 20.57 37.02 2.78
C ILE A 53 21.79 37.94 2.85
N THR A 54 22.98 37.36 2.73
CA THR A 54 24.24 38.10 2.67
C THR A 54 24.26 39.06 1.49
N SER A 55 23.84 38.62 0.31
CA SER A 55 23.79 39.45 -0.90
C SER A 55 22.79 40.62 -0.81
N ASP A 56 21.60 40.42 -0.22
CA ASP A 56 20.62 41.51 0.03
C ASP A 56 21.21 42.57 0.97
N LEU A 57 21.80 42.13 2.08
CA LEU A 57 22.47 43.01 3.03
C LEU A 57 23.60 43.80 2.36
N LEU A 58 24.44 43.14 1.55
CA LEU A 58 25.51 43.80 0.79
C LEU A 58 24.95 44.86 -0.18
N SER A 59 23.84 44.56 -0.86
CA SER A 59 23.19 45.51 -1.77
C SER A 59 22.70 46.79 -1.05
N ARG A 60 22.42 46.66 0.24
CA ARG A 60 22.00 47.75 1.14
C ARG A 60 23.17 48.42 1.87
N GLY A 61 24.41 48.06 1.52
CA GLY A 61 25.63 48.60 2.10
C GLY A 61 26.00 48.01 3.47
N LEU A 62 25.45 46.85 3.81
CA LEU A 62 25.67 46.16 5.08
C LEU A 62 26.45 44.86 4.83
N VAL A 63 27.47 44.59 5.63
CA VAL A 63 28.16 43.30 5.61
C VAL A 63 27.55 42.41 6.68
N ALA A 64 27.00 41.26 6.29
CA ALA A 64 26.49 40.25 7.22
C ALA A 64 27.64 39.62 8.02
N GLY A 65 27.44 39.44 9.32
CA GLY A 65 28.28 38.62 10.19
C GLY A 65 27.90 37.14 10.07
N SER A 66 28.27 36.33 11.07
CA SER A 66 27.79 34.95 11.14
C SER A 66 26.26 34.92 11.20
N ILE A 67 25.64 34.16 10.32
CA ILE A 67 24.22 33.85 10.34
C ILE A 67 24.03 32.63 11.25
N ASN A 68 23.03 32.71 12.13
CA ASN A 68 22.61 31.62 13.00
C ASN A 68 21.15 31.28 12.70
N ASP A 69 20.94 30.07 12.22
CA ASP A 69 19.64 29.59 11.75
C ASP A 69 18.92 28.73 12.81
N ASP A 70 17.60 28.87 12.82
CA ASP A 70 16.66 28.03 13.54
C ASP A 70 15.72 27.37 12.51
N ASP A 71 16.23 26.28 11.93
CA ASP A 71 15.63 25.61 10.77
C ASP A 71 14.63 24.53 11.16
N GLN A 72 14.47 24.20 12.46
CA GLN A 72 13.69 23.05 12.90
C GLN A 72 12.62 23.40 13.92
N ASP A 73 11.38 22.98 13.67
CA ASP A 73 10.28 23.17 14.61
C ASP A 73 9.29 22.01 14.57
N LEU A 74 8.34 21.99 15.50
CA LEU A 74 7.25 21.04 15.58
C LEU A 74 6.17 21.34 14.53
N GLY A 75 5.95 20.40 13.63
CA GLY A 75 4.85 20.42 12.68
C GLY A 75 3.69 19.51 13.09
N TYR A 76 2.47 19.87 12.69
CA TYR A 76 1.32 18.97 12.79
C TYR A 76 0.37 19.10 11.58
N LYS A 77 -0.38 18.02 11.33
CA LYS A 77 -1.34 17.94 10.22
C LYS A 77 -2.60 17.21 10.66
N LEU A 78 -3.75 17.75 10.30
CA LEU A 78 -5.06 17.11 10.43
C LEU A 78 -5.64 16.91 9.04
N PHE A 79 -6.14 15.71 8.73
CA PHE A 79 -6.66 15.42 7.40
C PHE A 79 -7.87 14.49 7.43
N ALA A 80 -8.68 14.58 6.39
CA ALA A 80 -9.72 13.64 6.05
C ALA A 80 -9.57 13.21 4.60
N GLY A 81 -9.78 11.93 4.32
CA GLY A 81 -9.65 11.37 3.00
C GLY A 81 -10.79 10.45 2.64
N TYR A 82 -10.96 10.25 1.34
CA TYR A 82 -11.88 9.26 0.79
C TYR A 82 -11.08 8.24 -0.02
N GLN A 83 -11.26 6.97 0.31
CA GLN A 83 -10.60 5.86 -0.37
C GLN A 83 -11.50 5.35 -1.50
N PHE A 84 -11.07 5.53 -2.76
CA PHE A 84 -11.83 5.11 -3.94
C PHE A 84 -11.62 3.63 -4.30
N ASN A 85 -10.46 3.08 -3.94
CA ASN A 85 -10.12 1.66 -4.01
C ASN A 85 -8.88 1.39 -3.13
N ARG A 86 -8.42 0.13 -3.04
CA ARG A 86 -7.23 -0.20 -2.26
C ARG A 86 -5.92 0.50 -2.67
N TYR A 87 -5.88 1.10 -3.87
CA TYR A 87 -4.68 1.74 -4.42
C TYR A 87 -4.76 3.27 -4.46
N LEU A 88 -5.94 3.87 -4.44
CA LEU A 88 -6.10 5.29 -4.69
C LEU A 88 -7.09 5.93 -3.70
N SER A 89 -6.66 7.06 -3.15
CA SER A 89 -7.43 7.92 -2.27
C SER A 89 -7.15 9.39 -2.56
N VAL A 90 -8.09 10.24 -2.17
CA VAL A 90 -7.86 11.69 -2.08
C VAL A 90 -7.88 12.11 -0.62
N GLU A 91 -6.98 12.98 -0.21
CA GLU A 91 -6.88 13.54 1.14
C GLU A 91 -6.94 15.06 1.08
N GLY A 92 -7.77 15.68 1.92
CA GLY A 92 -7.75 17.11 2.19
C GLY A 92 -7.44 17.35 3.65
N GLY A 93 -6.64 18.38 3.95
CA GLY A 93 -6.20 18.62 5.31
C GLY A 93 -5.72 20.02 5.59
N TYR A 94 -5.52 20.29 6.88
CA TYR A 94 -4.86 21.47 7.40
C TYR A 94 -3.49 21.07 7.94
N PHE A 95 -2.48 21.89 7.70
CA PHE A 95 -1.13 21.70 8.22
C PHE A 95 -0.59 23.00 8.84
N ASP A 96 0.29 22.84 9.81
CA ASP A 96 1.11 23.89 10.40
C ASP A 96 2.53 23.32 10.49
N LEU A 97 3.46 23.92 9.77
CA LEU A 97 4.84 23.44 9.69
C LEU A 97 5.72 24.01 10.81
N GLY A 98 5.20 24.95 11.60
CA GLY A 98 5.96 25.65 12.64
C GLY A 98 6.49 26.99 12.16
N GLN A 99 7.49 27.48 12.91
CA GLN A 99 8.19 28.72 12.67
C GLN A 99 9.68 28.42 12.45
N PHE A 100 10.27 29.08 11.45
CA PHE A 100 11.69 28.98 11.14
C PHE A 100 12.28 30.36 11.14
N GLY A 101 13.55 30.53 11.47
CA GLY A 101 14.12 31.87 11.54
C GLY A 101 15.62 31.90 11.41
N PHE A 102 16.15 33.11 11.28
CA PHE A 102 17.58 33.36 11.27
C PHE A 102 17.89 34.64 12.05
N SER A 103 19.11 34.71 12.55
CA SER A 103 19.64 35.91 13.19
C SER A 103 21.06 36.19 12.69
N THR A 104 21.34 37.45 12.38
CA THR A 104 22.68 37.87 11.97
C THR A 104 23.00 39.27 12.48
N THR A 105 24.30 39.52 12.66
CA THR A 105 24.82 40.85 12.98
C THR A 105 25.30 41.52 11.69
N THR A 106 25.39 42.84 11.65
CA THR A 106 25.88 43.57 10.47
C THR A 106 27.02 44.51 10.81
N THR A 107 27.82 44.85 9.79
CA THR A 107 28.76 45.98 9.80
C THR A 107 28.33 47.01 8.74
N PRO A 108 28.08 48.29 9.09
CA PRO A 108 28.13 48.92 10.44
C PRO A 108 27.17 48.28 11.45
N GLN A 109 27.44 48.48 12.75
CA GLN A 109 26.78 47.77 13.85
C GLN A 109 25.26 47.76 13.71
N GLY A 110 24.69 46.55 13.66
CA GLY A 110 23.26 46.31 13.61
C GLY A 110 22.97 44.81 13.74
N THR A 111 21.69 44.48 13.85
CA THR A 111 21.21 43.09 13.82
C THR A 111 20.05 43.00 12.85
N LEU A 112 19.92 41.86 12.18
CA LEU A 112 18.73 41.47 11.43
C LEU A 112 18.29 40.11 11.95
N ASN A 113 17.05 40.03 12.40
CA ASN A 113 16.38 38.76 12.66
C ASN A 113 15.17 38.66 11.74
N GLY A 114 14.92 37.47 11.22
CA GLY A 114 13.74 37.16 10.43
C GLY A 114 13.19 35.81 10.88
N ASP A 115 11.89 35.74 11.10
CA ASP A 115 11.18 34.49 11.32
C ASP A 115 10.06 34.34 10.30
N ILE A 116 9.76 33.12 9.88
CA ILE A 116 8.68 32.78 8.95
C ILE A 116 7.81 31.69 9.58
N ARG A 117 6.49 31.88 9.58
CA ARG A 117 5.52 30.87 10.00
C ARG A 117 4.73 30.36 8.79
N LEU A 118 4.65 29.05 8.64
CA LEU A 118 3.99 28.40 7.51
C LEU A 118 2.84 27.51 7.96
N ARG A 119 1.63 27.82 7.48
CA ARG A 119 0.42 27.02 7.73
C ARG A 119 -0.54 27.12 6.57
N GLY A 120 -1.41 26.13 6.40
CA GLY A 120 -2.30 26.14 5.26
C GLY A 120 -3.19 24.93 5.12
N LEU A 121 -3.76 24.83 3.92
CA LEU A 121 -4.61 23.72 3.52
C LEU A 121 -3.94 22.94 2.39
N ASN A 122 -4.16 21.63 2.35
CA ASN A 122 -3.69 20.78 1.28
C ASN A 122 -4.81 19.95 0.66
N LEU A 123 -4.58 19.57 -0.60
CA LEU A 123 -5.35 18.57 -1.32
C LEU A 123 -4.36 17.64 -2.03
N ASP A 124 -4.35 16.38 -1.61
CA ASP A 124 -3.39 15.36 -2.01
C ASP A 124 -4.10 14.20 -2.71
N ALA A 125 -3.56 13.75 -3.85
CA ALA A 125 -3.83 12.43 -4.39
C ALA A 125 -2.84 11.44 -3.78
N VAL A 126 -3.34 10.34 -3.22
CA VAL A 126 -2.53 9.35 -2.48
C VAL A 126 -2.65 7.99 -3.16
N GLY A 127 -1.52 7.49 -3.64
CA GLY A 127 -1.37 6.15 -4.18
C GLY A 127 -0.84 5.19 -3.10
N THR A 128 -1.57 4.13 -2.81
CA THR A 128 -1.22 3.12 -1.80
C THR A 128 -0.84 1.79 -2.45
N LEU A 129 0.30 1.24 -2.04
CA LEU A 129 0.77 -0.09 -2.42
C LEU A 129 0.63 -1.03 -1.20
N PRO A 130 -0.40 -1.91 -1.19
CA PRO A 130 -0.52 -2.92 -0.15
C PRO A 130 0.57 -3.97 -0.31
N ILE A 131 1.45 -4.09 0.68
CA ILE A 131 2.55 -5.06 0.70
C ILE A 131 2.09 -6.34 1.40
N THR A 132 1.32 -6.20 2.48
CA THR A 132 0.62 -7.29 3.18
C THR A 132 -0.77 -6.83 3.60
N ASP A 133 -1.56 -7.71 4.22
CA ASP A 133 -2.91 -7.37 4.73
C ASP A 133 -2.90 -6.24 5.78
N LYS A 134 -1.76 -6.03 6.46
CA LYS A 134 -1.62 -5.00 7.51
C LYS A 134 -0.63 -3.91 7.16
N PHE A 135 0.28 -4.15 6.21
CA PHE A 135 1.37 -3.23 5.89
C PHE A 135 1.22 -2.68 4.48
N SER A 136 1.28 -1.36 4.35
CA SER A 136 1.17 -0.66 3.07
C SER A 136 2.23 0.44 2.98
N ALA A 137 2.80 0.60 1.79
CA ALA A 137 3.54 1.81 1.44
C ALA A 137 2.60 2.77 0.71
N PHE A 138 2.84 4.08 0.77
CA PHE A 138 2.09 5.03 -0.03
C PHE A 138 2.98 6.19 -0.48
N ALA A 139 2.54 6.81 -1.57
CA ALA A 139 3.09 8.04 -2.08
C ALA A 139 1.95 9.05 -2.24
N ARG A 140 2.24 10.33 -2.04
CA ARG A 140 1.29 11.42 -2.25
C ARG A 140 1.88 12.49 -3.14
N VAL A 141 1.01 13.10 -3.92
CA VAL A 141 1.28 14.31 -4.69
C VAL A 141 0.08 15.22 -4.56
N GLY A 142 0.32 16.50 -4.31
CA GLY A 142 -0.77 17.42 -4.01
C GLY A 142 -0.39 18.86 -4.17
N VAL A 143 -1.38 19.71 -3.88
CA VAL A 143 -1.24 21.15 -3.82
C VAL A 143 -1.40 21.59 -2.37
N ALA A 144 -0.50 22.43 -1.91
CA ALA A 144 -0.51 23.05 -0.59
C ALA A 144 -0.73 24.55 -0.78
N TYR A 145 -1.90 25.04 -0.38
CA TYR A 145 -2.17 26.47 -0.29
C TYR A 145 -1.73 26.95 1.09
N ALA A 146 -0.56 27.60 1.13
CA ALA A 146 0.11 28.00 2.36
C ALA A 146 0.09 29.51 2.51
N GLN A 147 -0.16 29.97 3.74
CA GLN A 147 0.10 31.32 4.17
C GLN A 147 1.48 31.36 4.81
N ALA A 148 2.38 32.16 4.23
CA ALA A 148 3.66 32.53 4.81
C ALA A 148 3.49 33.88 5.51
N LYS A 149 3.80 33.91 6.80
CA LYS A 149 3.84 35.15 7.57
C LYS A 149 5.25 35.35 8.09
N ASP A 150 5.90 36.40 7.63
CA ASP A 150 7.25 36.73 8.05
C ASP A 150 7.21 37.81 9.12
N THR A 151 8.16 37.76 10.04
CA THR A 151 8.40 38.79 11.04
C THR A 151 9.87 39.17 11.03
N PHE A 152 10.15 40.41 10.64
CA PHE A 152 11.51 40.93 10.56
C PHE A 152 11.74 41.99 11.63
N SER A 153 12.87 41.90 12.33
CA SER A 153 13.31 42.92 13.27
C SER A 153 14.75 43.34 12.96
N GLY A 154 15.01 44.64 13.06
CA GLY A 154 16.32 45.22 12.77
C GLY A 154 16.76 46.22 13.83
N SER A 155 18.05 46.25 14.13
CA SER A 155 18.65 47.24 15.04
C SER A 155 19.86 47.94 14.41
N GLY A 156 20.26 49.08 14.99
CA GLY A 156 21.47 49.81 14.57
C GLY A 156 21.38 50.34 13.14
N ALA A 157 22.28 49.90 12.26
CA ALA A 157 22.32 50.28 10.84
C ALA A 157 21.24 49.60 9.98
N VAL A 158 20.59 48.54 10.49
CA VAL A 158 19.52 47.83 9.78
C VAL A 158 18.20 48.57 9.96
N ARG A 159 17.50 48.86 8.85
CA ARG A 159 16.16 49.44 8.83
C ARG A 159 15.21 48.47 8.14
N VAL A 160 14.29 47.89 8.89
CA VAL A 160 13.22 47.05 8.34
C VAL A 160 12.08 47.97 7.92
N LEU A 161 11.74 47.96 6.62
CA LEU A 161 10.69 48.82 6.06
C LEU A 161 9.31 48.18 6.16
N ASP A 162 9.25 46.85 6.06
CA ASP A 162 8.04 46.05 6.21
C ASP A 162 8.34 44.92 7.21
N PRO A 163 7.92 45.06 8.48
CA PRO A 163 8.26 44.12 9.53
C PRO A 163 7.38 42.88 9.56
N ASP A 164 6.20 42.89 8.93
CA ASP A 164 5.23 41.80 9.01
C ASP A 164 4.61 41.44 7.63
N PRO A 165 5.41 41.20 6.57
CA PRO A 165 4.84 40.84 5.28
C PRO A 165 4.18 39.46 5.33
N SER A 166 3.18 39.26 4.47
CA SER A 166 2.51 37.96 4.33
C SER A 166 2.17 37.66 2.87
N SER A 167 2.32 36.42 2.46
CA SER A 167 1.90 35.91 1.15
C SER A 167 1.05 34.65 1.30
N GLU A 168 0.22 34.38 0.29
CA GLU A 168 -0.59 33.17 0.19
C GLU A 168 -0.39 32.55 -1.19
N GLU A 169 0.21 31.36 -1.23
CA GLU A 169 0.63 30.74 -2.48
C GLU A 169 0.25 29.27 -2.54
N ALA A 170 -0.11 28.83 -3.75
CA ALA A 170 -0.43 27.45 -4.05
C ALA A 170 0.81 26.74 -4.60
N ASN A 171 1.38 25.87 -3.78
CA ASN A 171 2.62 25.18 -4.09
C ASN A 171 2.41 23.69 -4.31
N VAL A 172 3.35 23.06 -5.01
CA VAL A 172 3.35 21.61 -5.19
C VAL A 172 3.99 20.94 -3.98
N LYS A 173 3.37 19.84 -3.55
CA LYS A 173 3.83 19.00 -2.45
C LYS A 173 3.94 17.54 -2.92
N PHE A 174 4.92 16.84 -2.37
CA PHE A 174 5.06 15.40 -2.53
C PHE A 174 5.44 14.74 -1.21
N GLY A 175 5.13 13.45 -1.06
CA GLY A 175 5.48 12.73 0.14
C GLY A 175 5.47 11.23 -0.05
N LEU A 176 6.19 10.56 0.84
CA LEU A 176 6.33 9.10 0.88
C LEU A 176 6.08 8.63 2.31
N GLY A 177 5.46 7.48 2.46
CA GLY A 177 5.22 6.94 3.79
C GLY A 177 4.89 5.48 3.84
N LEU A 178 4.81 5.00 5.07
CA LEU A 178 4.48 3.64 5.45
C LEU A 178 3.29 3.67 6.39
N GLN A 179 2.44 2.66 6.29
CA GLN A 179 1.24 2.53 7.11
C GLN A 179 1.13 1.10 7.62
N TYR A 180 0.79 0.97 8.91
CA TYR A 180 0.54 -0.30 9.57
C TYR A 180 -0.84 -0.29 10.23
N ALA A 181 -1.70 -1.24 9.85
CA ALA A 181 -3.03 -1.42 10.40
C ALA A 181 -3.00 -2.32 11.65
N PHE A 182 -3.37 -1.77 12.80
CA PHE A 182 -3.55 -2.55 14.04
C PHE A 182 -4.87 -3.32 14.02
N THR A 183 -5.92 -2.65 13.55
CA THR A 183 -7.28 -3.17 13.39
C THR A 183 -7.80 -2.76 12.01
N GLU A 184 -8.99 -3.23 11.63
CA GLU A 184 -9.64 -2.82 10.38
C GLU A 184 -9.91 -1.29 10.34
N ALA A 185 -10.12 -0.68 11.50
CA ALA A 185 -10.43 0.74 11.63
C ALA A 185 -9.21 1.61 11.97
N LEU A 186 -8.20 1.10 12.68
CA LEU A 186 -7.11 1.91 13.22
C LEU A 186 -5.75 1.54 12.61
N SER A 187 -5.04 2.55 12.10
CA SER A 187 -3.68 2.42 11.58
C SER A 187 -2.74 3.48 12.16
N VAL A 188 -1.46 3.15 12.25
CA VAL A 188 -0.38 4.13 12.41
C VAL A 188 0.23 4.42 11.03
N ARG A 189 0.64 5.67 10.83
CA ARG A 189 1.27 6.15 9.60
C ARG A 189 2.56 6.89 9.95
N ALA A 190 3.64 6.59 9.23
CA ALA A 190 4.87 7.36 9.24
C ALA A 190 5.10 7.93 7.84
N GLU A 191 5.45 9.21 7.75
CA GLU A 191 5.57 9.90 6.47
C GLU A 191 6.69 10.95 6.47
N ILE A 192 7.25 11.16 5.29
CA ILE A 192 8.15 12.27 4.99
C ILE A 192 7.52 13.03 3.83
N GLU A 193 7.31 14.32 4.02
CA GLU A 193 6.66 15.21 3.05
C GLU A 193 7.60 16.37 2.73
N ARG A 194 7.67 16.76 1.46
CA ARG A 194 8.33 17.98 1.01
C ARG A 194 7.30 18.96 0.46
N TYR A 195 7.32 20.16 1.02
CA TYR A 195 6.53 21.30 0.61
C TYR A 195 7.46 22.24 -0.15
N ARG A 196 7.21 22.41 -1.46
CA ARG A 196 7.80 23.56 -2.14
C ARG A 196 7.12 24.81 -1.60
N VAL A 197 7.87 25.88 -1.35
CA VAL A 197 7.32 27.14 -0.85
C VAL A 197 7.91 28.26 -1.67
N ASP A 198 7.08 28.93 -2.43
CA ASP A 198 7.39 30.26 -2.94
C ASP A 198 7.04 31.32 -1.86
N ASP A 199 8.00 32.18 -1.52
CA ASP A 199 7.94 33.15 -0.42
C ASP A 199 7.59 34.58 -0.91
N ALA A 200 7.08 35.46 -0.04
CA ALA A 200 6.59 36.82 -0.31
C ALA A 200 7.61 37.75 -1.00
N ILE A 201 8.90 37.40 -0.95
CA ILE A 201 10.02 38.15 -1.54
C ILE A 201 10.47 37.53 -2.88
N GLY A 202 9.76 36.51 -3.39
CA GLY A 202 10.00 35.88 -4.71
C GLY A 202 11.02 34.74 -4.70
N ASN A 203 11.17 34.04 -3.57
CA ASN A 203 12.14 32.94 -3.40
C ASN A 203 11.44 31.59 -3.46
N THR A 204 12.11 30.55 -3.99
CA THR A 204 11.64 29.16 -3.92
C THR A 204 12.45 28.40 -2.87
N GLY A 205 11.86 28.09 -1.73
CA GLY A 205 12.42 27.24 -0.68
C GLY A 205 11.74 25.88 -0.62
N ASP A 206 12.38 24.91 0.03
CA ASP A 206 11.78 23.62 0.36
C ASP A 206 11.66 23.50 1.89
N VAL A 207 10.51 23.01 2.37
CA VAL A 207 10.32 22.59 3.76
C VAL A 207 10.00 21.11 3.79
N ASP A 208 10.80 20.36 4.54
CA ASP A 208 10.61 18.93 4.75
C ASP A 208 9.94 18.68 6.10
N MET A 209 8.97 17.77 6.17
CA MET A 209 8.34 17.35 7.43
C MET A 209 8.40 15.83 7.54
N ALA A 210 9.02 15.33 8.60
CA ALA A 210 8.98 13.93 9.00
C ALA A 210 8.00 13.75 10.16
N SER A 211 6.96 12.95 9.97
CA SER A 211 5.87 12.84 10.94
C SER A 211 5.39 11.42 11.19
N ILE A 212 4.78 11.23 12.36
CA ILE A 212 4.06 10.03 12.73
C ILE A 212 2.65 10.40 13.15
N GLY A 213 1.69 9.54 12.85
CA GLY A 213 0.31 9.81 13.19
C GLY A 213 -0.60 8.60 13.16
N LEU A 214 -1.84 8.86 13.55
CA LEU A 214 -2.90 7.86 13.60
C LEU A 214 -3.92 8.15 12.51
N VAL A 215 -4.43 7.07 11.93
CA VAL A 215 -5.49 7.10 10.93
C VAL A 215 -6.63 6.21 11.40
N TYR A 216 -7.82 6.79 11.42
CA TYR A 216 -9.06 6.10 11.73
C TYR A 216 -9.94 6.04 10.49
N ARG A 217 -10.29 4.82 10.06
CA ARG A 217 -11.21 4.56 8.96
C ARG A 217 -12.64 4.50 9.50
N PHE A 218 -13.49 5.39 8.99
CA PHE A 218 -14.90 5.41 9.30
C PHE A 218 -15.62 4.35 8.46
N GLY A 219 -16.51 3.58 9.08
CA GLY A 219 -17.23 2.51 8.39
C GLY A 219 -16.54 1.15 8.44
N GLY A 220 -15.65 0.93 9.40
CA GLY A 220 -15.13 -0.39 9.78
C GLY A 220 -16.20 -1.29 10.40
N THR A 221 -17.26 -1.57 9.64
CA THR A 221 -18.15 -2.71 9.81
C THR A 221 -18.51 -3.21 8.42
N THR A 222 -17.63 -3.97 7.80
CA THR A 222 -18.11 -5.27 7.33
C THR A 222 -18.05 -6.22 8.52
N THR A 223 -18.86 -5.94 9.56
CA THR A 223 -19.64 -7.06 10.07
C THR A 223 -20.27 -7.62 8.81
N PRO A 224 -20.00 -8.87 8.39
CA PRO A 224 -20.83 -9.45 7.35
C PRO A 224 -22.23 -9.17 7.84
N THR A 225 -23.01 -8.36 7.11
CA THR A 225 -24.38 -8.09 7.48
C THR A 225 -24.91 -9.45 7.87
N PRO A 226 -25.27 -9.72 9.14
CA PRO A 226 -25.97 -10.93 9.44
C PRO A 226 -27.18 -10.76 8.56
N VAL A 227 -27.21 -11.51 7.45
CA VAL A 227 -28.23 -11.39 6.42
C VAL A 227 -29.50 -11.39 7.24
N ALA A 228 -30.18 -10.24 7.30
CA ALA A 228 -31.30 -10.08 8.21
C ALA A 228 -32.17 -11.26 7.88
N TYR A 229 -32.25 -12.22 8.81
CA TYR A 229 -33.02 -13.42 8.60
C TYR A 229 -34.42 -12.84 8.46
N GLN A 230 -34.91 -12.70 7.22
CA GLN A 230 -36.32 -12.54 7.01
C GLN A 230 -36.91 -13.67 7.83
N ALA A 231 -37.83 -13.33 8.75
CA ALA A 231 -38.53 -14.33 9.52
C ALA A 231 -39.20 -15.24 8.50
N VAL A 232 -38.51 -16.34 8.18
CA VAL A 232 -39.05 -17.42 7.37
C VAL A 232 -40.25 -17.88 8.16
N PRO A 233 -41.46 -17.88 7.59
CA PRO A 233 -42.63 -18.39 8.30
C PRO A 233 -42.26 -19.76 8.86
N GLU A 234 -42.57 -19.92 10.15
CA GLU A 234 -42.13 -21.02 10.99
C GLU A 234 -42.19 -22.35 10.21
N PRO A 235 -41.05 -23.01 9.96
CA PRO A 235 -41.06 -24.20 9.14
C PRO A 235 -41.85 -25.27 9.89
N VAL A 236 -42.91 -25.75 9.24
CA VAL A 236 -43.52 -27.03 9.54
C VAL A 236 -42.37 -28.02 9.74
N VAL A 237 -42.36 -28.72 10.87
CA VAL A 237 -41.29 -29.64 11.26
C VAL A 237 -41.19 -30.77 10.23
N ILE A 238 -40.40 -30.55 9.18
CA ILE A 238 -39.93 -31.62 8.29
C ILE A 238 -38.60 -32.06 8.90
N ALA A 239 -38.51 -33.34 9.25
CA ALA A 239 -37.29 -33.94 9.80
C ALA A 239 -36.05 -33.49 9.00
N GLN A 240 -35.09 -32.86 9.68
CA GLN A 240 -33.85 -32.38 9.07
C GLN A 240 -33.15 -33.51 8.32
N ALA A 241 -32.87 -33.30 7.03
CA ALA A 241 -31.95 -34.14 6.28
C ALA A 241 -30.54 -33.97 6.86
N ALA A 242 -29.83 -35.09 7.04
CA ALA A 242 -28.48 -35.13 7.59
C ALA A 242 -27.52 -34.17 6.86
N PRO A 243 -26.52 -33.57 7.55
CA PRO A 243 -25.52 -32.72 6.93
C PRO A 243 -24.84 -33.45 5.75
N PRO A 244 -24.56 -32.75 4.63
CA PRO A 244 -23.88 -33.36 3.51
C PRO A 244 -22.54 -33.95 3.96
N PRO A 245 -22.18 -35.16 3.48
CA PRO A 245 -20.96 -35.84 3.89
C PRO A 245 -19.73 -34.97 3.60
N ALA A 246 -18.79 -34.97 4.55
CA ALA A 246 -17.53 -34.25 4.41
C ALA A 246 -16.71 -34.81 3.23
N PRO A 247 -16.01 -33.97 2.46
CA PRO A 247 -15.16 -34.42 1.37
C PRO A 247 -14.04 -35.33 1.90
N THR A 248 -13.76 -36.40 1.17
CA THR A 248 -12.66 -37.32 1.47
C THR A 248 -11.42 -36.85 0.73
N LYS A 249 -10.38 -36.43 1.47
CA LYS A 249 -9.10 -36.01 0.91
C LYS A 249 -8.08 -37.15 0.99
N ILE A 250 -7.50 -37.50 -0.16
CA ILE A 250 -6.45 -38.51 -0.31
C ILE A 250 -5.22 -37.82 -0.87
N THR A 251 -4.10 -37.87 -0.15
CA THR A 251 -2.84 -37.28 -0.56
C THR A 251 -1.89 -38.37 -1.03
N LEU A 252 -1.39 -38.26 -2.26
CA LEU A 252 -0.42 -39.17 -2.85
C LEU A 252 0.92 -38.46 -3.05
N SER A 253 2.01 -39.12 -2.65
CA SER A 253 3.37 -38.59 -2.88
C SER A 253 3.71 -38.56 -4.37
N ALA A 254 4.27 -37.45 -4.86
CA ALA A 254 4.65 -37.32 -6.27
C ALA A 254 5.81 -38.26 -6.62
N ASP A 255 6.68 -38.61 -5.67
CA ASP A 255 7.81 -39.52 -5.92
C ASP A 255 7.33 -40.99 -6.07
N SER A 256 6.17 -41.34 -5.48
CA SER A 256 5.49 -42.62 -5.71
C SER A 256 4.81 -42.66 -7.09
N LEU A 257 4.21 -41.53 -7.48
CA LEU A 257 3.43 -41.43 -8.72
C LEU A 257 4.30 -41.21 -9.97
N PHE A 258 5.39 -40.46 -9.87
CA PHE A 258 6.15 -39.95 -11.03
C PHE A 258 7.66 -40.09 -10.85
N ASP A 259 8.39 -40.20 -11.95
CA ASP A 259 9.85 -40.09 -11.91
C ASP A 259 10.27 -38.65 -11.58
N PHE A 260 11.48 -38.49 -11.07
CA PHE A 260 12.04 -37.17 -10.81
C PHE A 260 11.95 -36.34 -12.10
N ASP A 261 11.39 -35.14 -11.97
CA ASP A 261 11.16 -34.21 -13.07
C ASP A 261 10.20 -34.69 -14.19
N SER A 262 9.36 -35.69 -13.91
CA SER A 262 8.40 -36.25 -14.86
C SER A 262 6.95 -36.02 -14.45
N ALA A 263 6.06 -36.01 -15.45
CA ALA A 263 4.61 -36.10 -15.31
C ALA A 263 4.06 -37.45 -15.82
N LYS A 264 4.93 -38.37 -16.22
CA LYS A 264 4.53 -39.73 -16.61
C LYS A 264 4.33 -40.58 -15.36
N VAL A 265 3.11 -41.11 -15.19
CA VAL A 265 2.76 -41.97 -14.05
C VAL A 265 3.56 -43.29 -14.15
N LYS A 266 4.22 -43.69 -13.06
CA LYS A 266 4.93 -44.98 -12.97
C LYS A 266 3.96 -46.14 -12.81
N SER A 267 4.41 -47.36 -13.07
CA SER A 267 3.64 -48.58 -12.78
C SER A 267 3.22 -48.70 -11.31
N ALA A 268 4.09 -48.32 -10.37
CA ALA A 268 3.76 -48.26 -8.95
C ALA A 268 2.66 -47.23 -8.65
N GLY A 269 2.75 -46.03 -9.25
CA GLY A 269 1.73 -45.01 -9.14
C GLY A 269 0.38 -45.42 -9.73
N CYS A 270 0.39 -46.17 -10.84
CA CYS A 270 -0.83 -46.79 -11.37
C CYS A 270 -1.49 -47.73 -10.35
N THR A 271 -0.72 -48.49 -9.58
CA THR A 271 -1.27 -49.44 -8.58
C THR A 271 -1.98 -48.70 -7.44
N ASP A 272 -1.45 -47.56 -6.99
CA ASP A 272 -2.10 -46.75 -5.95
C ASP A 272 -3.33 -46.02 -6.49
N LEU A 273 -3.27 -45.54 -7.74
CA LEU A 273 -4.44 -44.98 -8.42
C LEU A 273 -5.52 -46.05 -8.69
N ASP A 274 -5.16 -47.29 -9.01
CA ASP A 274 -6.10 -48.40 -9.19
C ASP A 274 -6.86 -48.73 -7.88
N LYS A 275 -6.17 -48.68 -6.73
CA LYS A 275 -6.82 -48.82 -5.41
C LYS A 275 -7.83 -47.70 -5.16
N LEU A 276 -7.42 -46.45 -5.42
CA LEU A 276 -8.31 -45.31 -5.33
C LEU A 276 -9.53 -45.48 -6.24
N VAL A 277 -9.33 -45.93 -7.48
CA VAL A 277 -10.41 -46.21 -8.42
C VAL A 277 -11.34 -47.30 -7.89
N ALA A 278 -10.83 -48.34 -7.25
CA ALA A 278 -11.64 -49.37 -6.62
C ALA A 278 -12.50 -48.81 -5.49
N ASP A 279 -11.94 -47.95 -4.63
CA ASP A 279 -12.65 -47.29 -3.54
C ASP A 279 -13.75 -46.35 -4.05
N LEU A 280 -13.52 -45.69 -5.19
CA LEU A 280 -14.48 -44.77 -5.80
C LEU A 280 -15.67 -45.45 -6.48
N ARG A 281 -15.64 -46.76 -6.73
CA ARG A 281 -16.76 -47.48 -7.39
C ARG A 281 -18.06 -47.45 -6.60
N ASN A 282 -17.98 -47.31 -5.28
CA ASN A 282 -19.14 -47.30 -4.36
C ASN A 282 -19.47 -45.89 -3.84
N VAL A 283 -18.88 -44.84 -4.41
CA VAL A 283 -19.13 -43.45 -4.02
C VAL A 283 -19.81 -42.74 -5.18
N ASP A 284 -20.95 -42.10 -4.93
CA ASP A 284 -21.55 -41.16 -5.85
C ASP A 284 -20.88 -39.80 -5.66
N PHE A 285 -19.83 -39.55 -6.45
CA PHE A 285 -19.05 -38.31 -6.37
C PHE A 285 -19.63 -37.22 -7.26
N ASP A 286 -19.69 -36.00 -6.73
CA ASP A 286 -20.09 -34.79 -7.43
C ASP A 286 -18.91 -34.25 -8.24
N VAL A 287 -17.76 -34.03 -7.58
CA VAL A 287 -16.53 -33.48 -8.17
C VAL A 287 -15.29 -34.12 -7.53
N ILE A 288 -14.27 -34.38 -8.34
CA ILE A 288 -12.93 -34.81 -7.96
C ILE A 288 -11.95 -33.68 -8.27
N ASN A 289 -11.37 -33.08 -7.23
CA ASN A 289 -10.35 -32.04 -7.36
C ASN A 289 -8.97 -32.66 -7.23
N ILE A 290 -8.11 -32.43 -8.22
CA ILE A 290 -6.75 -32.95 -8.27
C ILE A 290 -5.79 -31.76 -8.27
N THR A 291 -5.02 -31.62 -7.20
CA THR A 291 -4.08 -30.51 -7.02
C THR A 291 -2.64 -31.03 -7.02
N GLY A 292 -1.84 -30.57 -7.97
CA GLY A 292 -0.41 -30.88 -8.04
C GLY A 292 0.43 -29.84 -7.29
N HIS A 293 1.37 -30.31 -6.48
CA HIS A 293 2.31 -29.49 -5.72
C HIS A 293 3.76 -29.82 -6.12
N THR A 294 4.62 -28.81 -6.05
CA THR A 294 6.08 -28.97 -6.15
C THR A 294 6.74 -28.47 -4.87
N ASP A 295 8.02 -28.77 -4.70
CA ASP A 295 8.81 -28.07 -3.71
C ASP A 295 9.22 -26.66 -4.22
N ARG A 296 10.01 -25.96 -3.40
CA ARG A 296 10.54 -24.62 -3.71
C ARG A 296 11.84 -24.63 -4.52
N ILE A 297 12.34 -25.79 -4.94
CA ILE A 297 13.53 -25.89 -5.78
C ILE A 297 13.12 -25.71 -7.25
N GLY A 298 13.82 -24.86 -7.99
CA GLY A 298 13.50 -24.54 -9.38
C GLY A 298 12.80 -23.17 -9.54
N SER A 299 12.50 -22.79 -10.78
CA SER A 299 11.80 -21.52 -11.04
C SER A 299 10.29 -21.70 -10.87
N GLN A 300 9.59 -20.64 -10.45
CA GLN A 300 8.14 -20.68 -10.26
C GLN A 300 7.39 -21.07 -11.54
N ALA A 301 7.81 -20.53 -12.69
CA ALA A 301 7.21 -20.86 -13.98
C ALA A 301 7.37 -22.34 -14.35
N TYR A 302 8.54 -22.91 -14.06
CA TYR A 302 8.80 -24.33 -14.26
C TYR A 302 7.92 -25.20 -13.34
N ASN A 303 7.92 -24.88 -12.05
CA ASN A 303 7.18 -25.59 -11.03
C ASN A 303 5.65 -25.52 -11.23
N GLN A 304 5.15 -24.39 -11.74
CA GLN A 304 3.75 -24.24 -12.13
C GLN A 304 3.38 -25.18 -13.29
N LYS A 305 4.22 -25.26 -14.31
CA LYS A 305 3.99 -26.16 -15.45
C LYS A 305 4.04 -27.62 -15.00
N LEU A 306 5.05 -28.01 -14.22
CA LEU A 306 5.23 -29.38 -13.74
C LEU A 306 4.08 -29.83 -12.83
N SER A 307 3.68 -28.99 -11.86
CA SER A 307 2.53 -29.30 -11.00
C SER A 307 1.22 -29.49 -11.78
N THR A 308 0.98 -28.62 -12.77
CA THR A 308 -0.21 -28.71 -13.63
C THR A 308 -0.20 -30.01 -14.45
N GLN A 309 0.92 -30.33 -15.11
CA GLN A 309 1.06 -31.55 -15.89
C GLN A 309 0.89 -32.82 -15.07
N ARG A 310 1.37 -32.83 -13.81
CA ARG A 310 1.18 -33.96 -12.89
C ARG A 310 -0.28 -34.15 -12.49
N ALA A 311 -0.99 -33.05 -12.19
CA ALA A 311 -2.42 -33.10 -11.88
C ALA A 311 -3.23 -33.59 -13.09
N GLU A 312 -2.93 -33.09 -14.28
CA GLU A 312 -3.55 -33.52 -15.55
C GLU A 312 -3.28 -35.00 -15.85
N ALA A 313 -2.07 -35.50 -15.60
CA ALA A 313 -1.74 -36.91 -15.80
C ALA A 313 -2.58 -37.85 -14.91
N VAL A 314 -2.81 -37.46 -13.65
CA VAL A 314 -3.70 -38.22 -12.75
C VAL A 314 -5.14 -38.11 -13.20
N GLY A 315 -5.60 -36.92 -13.59
CA GLY A 315 -6.95 -36.72 -14.13
C GLY A 315 -7.22 -37.57 -15.36
N ASN A 316 -6.29 -37.57 -16.33
CA ASN A 316 -6.35 -38.40 -17.52
C ASN A 316 -6.40 -39.89 -17.19
N TYR A 317 -5.59 -40.33 -16.21
CA TYR A 317 -5.62 -41.72 -15.74
C TYR A 317 -6.98 -42.11 -15.17
N LEU A 318 -7.57 -41.27 -14.31
CA LEU A 318 -8.91 -41.49 -13.76
C LEU A 318 -9.99 -41.52 -14.85
N MET A 319 -9.87 -40.68 -15.89
CA MET A 319 -10.79 -40.72 -17.04
C MET A 319 -10.67 -42.04 -17.81
N THR A 320 -9.46 -42.47 -18.14
CA THR A 320 -9.25 -43.65 -19.00
C THR A 320 -9.45 -44.97 -18.27
N SER A 321 -9.00 -45.06 -17.02
CA SER A 321 -8.97 -46.32 -16.25
C SER A 321 -10.24 -46.53 -15.42
N ALA A 322 -10.84 -45.46 -14.90
CA ALA A 322 -12.05 -45.53 -14.09
C ALA A 322 -13.33 -45.15 -14.86
N GLY A 323 -13.19 -44.60 -16.07
CA GLY A 323 -14.33 -44.13 -16.86
C GLY A 323 -15.02 -42.90 -16.24
N ILE A 324 -14.31 -42.14 -15.40
CA ILE A 324 -14.88 -40.96 -14.76
C ILE A 324 -15.10 -39.87 -15.83
N PRO A 325 -16.32 -39.28 -15.94
CA PRO A 325 -16.58 -38.23 -16.90
C PRO A 325 -15.69 -37.00 -16.68
N ALA A 326 -15.18 -36.42 -17.77
CA ALA A 326 -14.28 -35.26 -17.72
C ALA A 326 -14.87 -34.08 -16.91
N HIS A 327 -16.18 -33.84 -16.99
CA HIS A 327 -16.84 -32.75 -16.27
C HIS A 327 -16.88 -32.93 -14.75
N LYS A 328 -16.58 -34.14 -14.23
CA LYS A 328 -16.47 -34.41 -12.79
C LYS A 328 -15.04 -34.28 -12.27
N ILE A 329 -14.06 -34.01 -13.13
CA ILE A 329 -12.65 -33.90 -12.75
C ILE A 329 -12.19 -32.46 -12.94
N SER A 330 -11.58 -31.89 -11.91
CA SER A 330 -10.93 -30.59 -11.94
C SER A 330 -9.47 -30.74 -11.58
N THR A 331 -8.57 -30.26 -12.44
CA THR A 331 -7.11 -30.36 -12.24
C THR A 331 -6.49 -28.99 -12.07
N ARG A 332 -5.61 -28.81 -11.08
CA ARG A 332 -4.91 -27.55 -10.83
C ARG A 332 -3.47 -27.79 -10.39
N GLY A 333 -2.51 -27.06 -10.95
CA GLY A 333 -1.16 -26.95 -10.39
C GLY A 333 -1.05 -25.72 -9.49
N VAL A 334 -0.38 -25.85 -8.34
CA VAL A 334 -0.18 -24.73 -7.40
C VAL A 334 1.29 -24.47 -7.09
N ASN A 335 2.22 -24.95 -7.92
CA ASN A 335 3.66 -24.81 -7.69
C ASN A 335 4.06 -25.20 -6.24
N GLY A 336 5.01 -24.49 -5.63
CA GLY A 336 5.43 -24.67 -4.24
C GLY A 336 4.80 -23.68 -3.26
N SER A 337 3.65 -23.08 -3.59
CA SER A 337 3.01 -22.05 -2.76
C SER A 337 2.28 -22.58 -1.52
N ASP A 338 2.12 -23.90 -1.40
CA ASP A 338 1.47 -24.58 -0.27
C ASP A 338 2.32 -25.76 0.25
N PRO A 339 3.47 -25.45 0.91
CA PRO A 339 4.37 -26.47 1.43
C PRO A 339 3.80 -27.13 2.70
N VAL A 340 4.02 -28.44 2.82
CA VAL A 340 3.81 -29.21 4.04
C VAL A 340 4.97 -28.97 5.01
N THR A 341 6.18 -28.75 4.49
CA THR A 341 7.35 -28.38 5.31
C THR A 341 7.20 -26.96 5.85
N LYS A 342 7.55 -26.76 7.13
CA LYS A 342 7.47 -25.44 7.80
C LYS A 342 8.75 -24.63 7.59
N PRO A 343 8.69 -23.29 7.73
CA PRO A 343 9.87 -22.46 7.73
C PRO A 343 10.87 -22.94 8.80
N GLY A 344 12.06 -23.36 8.36
CA GLY A 344 13.13 -23.86 9.23
C GLY A 344 13.35 -25.38 9.19
N ASP A 345 12.37 -26.17 8.72
CA ASP A 345 12.50 -27.64 8.66
C ASP A 345 13.58 -28.08 7.65
N CYS A 346 13.63 -27.39 6.50
CA CYS A 346 14.55 -27.68 5.41
C CYS A 346 15.39 -26.44 5.07
N VAL A 347 16.61 -26.36 5.62
CA VAL A 347 17.52 -25.21 5.51
C VAL A 347 18.34 -25.24 4.21
N GLY A 348 18.45 -24.07 3.57
CA GLY A 348 19.28 -23.88 2.36
C GLY A 348 18.46 -23.60 1.11
N GLN A 349 19.06 -22.96 0.09
CA GLN A 349 18.36 -22.59 -1.15
C GLN A 349 18.88 -23.33 -2.39
N LYS A 350 20.07 -23.95 -2.31
CA LYS A 350 20.65 -24.71 -3.41
C LYS A 350 20.15 -26.14 -3.39
N ALA A 351 19.90 -26.70 -4.57
CA ALA A 351 19.48 -28.08 -4.76
C ALA A 351 20.60 -29.07 -4.34
N THR A 352 20.69 -29.37 -3.05
CA THR A 352 21.57 -30.42 -2.52
C THR A 352 20.77 -31.70 -2.32
N PRO A 353 21.39 -32.90 -2.38
CA PRO A 353 20.68 -34.16 -2.13
C PRO A 353 19.95 -34.17 -0.78
N ALA A 354 20.55 -33.60 0.26
CA ALA A 354 19.95 -33.47 1.58
C ALA A 354 18.71 -32.56 1.58
N LEU A 355 18.77 -31.42 0.88
CA LEU A 355 17.62 -30.51 0.79
C LEU A 355 16.48 -31.10 -0.04
N ILE A 356 16.80 -31.76 -1.15
CA ILE A 356 15.82 -32.43 -2.03
C ILE A 356 15.09 -33.53 -1.27
N ALA A 357 15.82 -34.30 -0.46
CA ALA A 357 15.23 -35.33 0.40
C ALA A 357 14.35 -34.72 1.51
N CYS A 358 14.79 -33.61 2.13
CA CYS A 358 14.01 -32.93 3.16
C CYS A 358 12.68 -32.37 2.63
N LEU A 359 12.70 -31.75 1.43
CA LEU A 359 11.51 -31.17 0.79
C LEU A 359 10.61 -32.20 0.09
N GLN A 360 10.92 -33.49 0.22
CA GLN A 360 10.15 -34.56 -0.42
C GLN A 360 8.63 -34.49 -0.15
N PRO A 361 8.15 -34.21 1.09
CA PRO A 361 6.71 -34.14 1.37
C PRO A 361 5.96 -33.05 0.58
N ASP A 362 6.66 -32.01 0.13
CA ASP A 362 6.04 -30.91 -0.62
C ASP A 362 5.72 -31.32 -2.07
N ARG A 363 6.47 -32.29 -2.62
CA ARG A 363 6.21 -32.88 -3.93
C ARG A 363 5.09 -33.92 -3.80
N ARG A 364 3.84 -33.49 -3.98
CA ARG A 364 2.65 -34.34 -3.83
C ARG A 364 1.56 -34.02 -4.84
N VAL A 365 0.61 -34.93 -4.97
CA VAL A 365 -0.68 -34.70 -5.63
C VAL A 365 -1.79 -34.99 -4.63
N ASP A 366 -2.61 -33.99 -4.35
CA ASP A 366 -3.78 -34.10 -3.51
C ASP A 366 -5.01 -34.40 -4.38
N ILE A 367 -5.77 -35.42 -4.01
CA ILE A 367 -7.01 -35.82 -4.66
C ILE A 367 -8.14 -35.70 -3.63
N GLU A 368 -9.03 -34.75 -3.84
CA GLU A 368 -10.18 -34.52 -2.98
C GLU A 368 -11.47 -34.92 -3.70
N VAL A 369 -12.23 -35.80 -3.06
CA VAL A 369 -13.47 -36.33 -3.62
C VAL A 369 -14.62 -35.85 -2.76
N THR A 370 -15.52 -35.10 -3.38
CA THR A 370 -16.78 -34.68 -2.75
C THR A 370 -17.90 -35.55 -3.31
N GLY A 371 -18.66 -36.20 -2.43
CA GLY A 371 -19.69 -37.15 -2.85
C GLY A 371 -20.41 -37.80 -1.69
N LYS A 372 -21.48 -38.55 -2.00
CA LYS A 372 -22.22 -39.39 -1.05
C LYS A 372 -21.84 -40.85 -1.25
N GLN A 373 -21.64 -41.60 -0.17
CA GLN A 373 -21.56 -43.07 -0.28
C GLN A 373 -22.89 -43.59 -0.81
N ARG A 374 -22.83 -44.55 -1.74
CA ARG A 374 -24.02 -45.21 -2.30
C ARG A 374 -24.63 -46.21 -1.33
#